data_AF-A0A819FRP8-F1
#
_entry.id   AF-A0A819FRP8-F1
#
_cell.length_a   1.000
_cell.length_b   1.000
_cell.length_c   1.000
_cell.angle_alpha   90.00
_cell.angle_beta   90.00
_cell.angle_gamma   90.00
#
_symmetry.space_group_name_H-M   'P 1'
#
loop_
_entity.id
_entity.type
_entity.pdbx_description
1 polymer ?
#
loop_
_entity_poly.entity_id
_entity_poly.type
_entity_poly.pdbx_seq_one_letter_code
_entity_poly.pdbx_strand_id
1 'polypeptide(L)'
;MLFFPKGHIKIVEYLIEKIKLEVDTIGDRRLTPLHVACENGYLNIVEYLLEKHASTTLRNARCYNCLEIAVTNKQAEIVKKLFDNSTWREMMRNAQPIDNSAAYDTPMRKLIRYLPDVAVWVIENKLTSVIGGPGQKIYKTVYDYEFYEDMCAVKDWYTKASKDCYIARCPVKNELEKKEIY
;
A
#
# COMPACT_ATOMS: atom_id res chain seq x y z
N MET A 1 1.10 -22.42 9.75
CA MET A 1 0.16 -22.10 8.66
C MET A 1 -1.20 -21.65 9.20
N LEU A 2 -1.55 -20.36 9.11
CA LEU A 2 -2.93 -19.91 9.35
C LEU A 2 -3.75 -20.22 8.10
N PHE A 3 -4.51 -21.29 8.18
CA PHE A 3 -5.39 -21.73 7.11
C PHE A 3 -6.64 -20.85 7.18
N PHE A 4 -6.81 -19.94 6.21
CA PHE A 4 -8.10 -19.29 5.95
C PHE A 4 -8.85 -20.21 5.00
N PRO A 5 -9.67 -21.17 5.49
CA PRO A 5 -10.42 -22.03 4.60
C PRO A 5 -11.37 -21.14 3.79
N LYS A 6 -11.05 -20.94 2.51
CA LYS A 6 -12.00 -20.57 1.45
C LYS A 6 -12.89 -19.34 1.73
N GLY A 7 -12.37 -18.30 2.40
CA GLY A 7 -13.13 -17.06 2.62
C GLY A 7 -14.19 -17.13 3.74
N HIS A 8 -14.13 -18.13 4.62
CA HIS A 8 -15.07 -18.24 5.75
C HIS A 8 -14.72 -17.27 6.88
N ILE A 9 -15.26 -16.04 6.79
CA ILE A 9 -15.10 -14.98 7.80
C ILE A 9 -15.44 -15.46 9.22
N LYS A 10 -16.46 -16.30 9.40
CA LYS A 10 -16.87 -16.83 10.71
C LYS A 10 -15.77 -17.59 11.44
N ILE A 11 -14.92 -18.29 10.69
CA ILE A 11 -13.78 -19.02 11.29
C ILE A 11 -12.73 -18.00 11.74
N VAL A 12 -12.49 -16.95 10.95
CA VAL A 12 -11.56 -15.87 11.28
C VAL A 12 -12.03 -15.11 12.53
N GLU A 13 -13.31 -14.74 12.58
CA GLU A 13 -13.95 -14.13 13.74
C GLU A 13 -13.78 -15.00 14.98
N TYR A 14 -14.06 -16.30 14.86
CA TYR A 14 -13.90 -17.24 15.96
C TYR A 14 -12.44 -17.33 16.45
N LEU A 15 -11.47 -17.42 15.54
CA LEU A 15 -10.05 -17.49 15.87
C LEU A 15 -9.58 -16.22 16.59
N ILE A 16 -9.99 -15.04 16.13
CA ILE A 16 -9.56 -13.77 16.73
C ILE A 16 -10.28 -13.50 18.05
N GLU A 17 -11.59 -13.74 18.12
CA GLU A 17 -12.39 -13.36 19.29
C GLU A 17 -12.39 -14.42 20.40
N LYS A 18 -12.44 -15.71 20.05
CA LYS A 18 -12.51 -16.79 21.04
C LYS A 18 -11.14 -17.31 21.42
N ILE A 19 -10.25 -17.48 20.45
CA ILE A 19 -8.89 -18.00 20.70
C ILE A 19 -7.92 -16.88 21.06
N LYS A 20 -8.34 -15.60 20.95
CA LYS A 20 -7.49 -14.42 21.20
C LYS A 20 -6.20 -14.45 20.40
N LEU A 21 -6.28 -14.94 19.17
CA LEU A 21 -5.13 -15.00 18.28
C LEU A 21 -4.71 -13.57 17.91
N GLU A 22 -3.40 -13.30 17.93
CA GLU A 22 -2.89 -12.02 17.46
C GLU A 22 -3.18 -11.83 15.96
N VAL A 23 -3.67 -10.64 15.60
CA VAL A 23 -4.07 -10.30 14.23
C VAL A 23 -2.88 -10.30 13.27
N ASP A 24 -1.68 -10.01 13.79
CA ASP A 24 -0.43 -9.92 13.03
C ASP A 24 0.43 -11.20 13.14
N THR A 25 -0.20 -12.32 13.49
CA THR A 25 0.50 -13.61 13.61
C THR A 25 1.27 -13.96 12.34
N ILE A 26 2.57 -14.20 12.50
CA ILE A 26 3.48 -14.47 11.39
C ILE A 26 3.55 -15.98 11.17
N GLY A 27 3.08 -16.43 10.01
CA GLY A 27 3.17 -17.83 9.57
C GLY A 27 4.40 -18.12 8.71
N ASP A 28 4.31 -19.21 7.97
CA ASP A 28 5.35 -19.64 7.03
C ASP A 28 5.61 -18.55 5.99
N ARG A 29 6.88 -18.37 5.58
CA ARG A 29 7.33 -17.29 4.66
C ARG A 29 7.02 -15.86 5.15
N ARG A 30 6.87 -15.68 6.46
CA ARG A 30 6.52 -14.40 7.09
C ARG A 30 5.18 -13.81 6.62
N LEU A 31 4.23 -14.67 6.23
CA LEU A 31 2.89 -14.24 5.84
C LEU A 31 2.06 -13.93 7.08
N THR A 32 1.26 -12.87 7.01
CA THR A 32 0.29 -12.49 8.04
C THR A 32 -1.11 -12.83 7.54
N PRO A 33 -2.13 -12.90 8.41
CA PRO A 33 -3.54 -12.96 8.03
C PRO A 33 -3.91 -12.04 6.87
N LEU A 34 -3.48 -10.79 6.95
CA LEU A 34 -3.78 -9.79 5.94
C LEU A 34 -3.11 -10.10 4.60
N HIS A 35 -1.86 -10.59 4.60
CA HIS A 35 -1.21 -11.04 3.38
C HIS A 35 -2.00 -12.16 2.68
N VAL A 36 -2.47 -13.16 3.44
CA VAL A 36 -3.21 -14.30 2.87
C VAL A 36 -4.59 -13.87 2.36
N ALA A 37 -5.26 -12.94 3.05
CA ALA A 37 -6.53 -12.38 2.61
C ALA A 37 -6.40 -11.59 1.29
N CYS A 38 -5.37 -10.75 1.18
CA CYS A 38 -5.00 -10.03 -0.05
C CYS A 38 -4.46 -10.96 -1.14
N GLU A 39 -3.89 -12.12 -0.80
CA GLU A 39 -3.45 -13.08 -1.81
C GLU A 39 -4.67 -13.75 -2.48
N ASN A 40 -5.67 -14.14 -1.67
CA ASN A 40 -6.82 -14.90 -2.15
C ASN A 40 -8.02 -14.06 -2.62
N GLY A 41 -8.01 -12.74 -2.39
CA GLY A 41 -9.12 -11.88 -2.81
C GLY A 41 -10.29 -11.85 -1.84
N TYR A 42 -10.06 -12.16 -0.57
CA TYR A 42 -11.12 -12.20 0.43
C TYR A 42 -11.42 -10.82 1.01
N LEU A 43 -12.15 -10.00 0.26
CA LEU A 43 -12.52 -8.63 0.63
C LEU A 43 -13.10 -8.53 2.06
N ASN A 44 -14.08 -9.38 2.38
CA ASN A 44 -14.73 -9.36 3.71
C ASN A 44 -13.74 -9.64 4.86
N ILE A 45 -12.74 -10.50 4.62
CA ILE A 45 -11.71 -10.82 5.62
C ILE A 45 -10.72 -9.65 5.72
N VAL A 46 -10.38 -9.01 4.60
CA VAL A 46 -9.54 -7.80 4.62
C VAL A 46 -10.20 -6.71 5.44
N GLU A 47 -11.47 -6.40 5.19
CA GLU A 47 -12.23 -5.38 5.93
C GLU A 47 -12.23 -5.68 7.44
N TYR A 48 -12.56 -6.92 7.81
CA TYR A 48 -12.55 -7.34 9.21
C TYR A 48 -11.16 -7.23 9.87
N LEU A 49 -10.10 -7.61 9.18
CA LEU A 49 -8.73 -7.49 9.71
C LEU A 49 -8.32 -6.02 9.87
N LEU A 50 -8.71 -5.15 8.93
CA LEU A 50 -8.46 -3.71 9.05
C LEU A 50 -9.23 -3.09 10.21
N GLU A 51 -10.48 -3.51 10.46
CA GLU A 51 -11.28 -3.10 11.62
C GLU A 51 -10.62 -3.52 12.95
N LYS A 52 -9.92 -4.66 12.98
CA LYS A 52 -9.15 -5.11 14.14
C LYS A 52 -7.74 -4.50 14.20
N HIS A 53 -7.48 -3.43 13.45
CA HIS A 53 -6.19 -2.72 13.41
C HIS A 53 -5.00 -3.60 12.99
N ALA A 54 -5.19 -4.54 12.06
CA ALA A 54 -4.10 -5.31 11.47
C ALA A 54 -3.03 -4.40 10.89
N SER A 55 -1.75 -4.75 11.08
CA SER A 55 -0.65 -3.97 10.56
C SER A 55 -0.50 -4.17 9.05
N THR A 56 -0.70 -3.09 8.30
CA THR A 56 -0.60 -3.07 6.83
C THR A 56 0.84 -2.91 6.33
N THR A 57 1.77 -2.56 7.22
CA THR A 57 3.18 -2.27 6.90
C THR A 57 4.10 -3.49 7.00
N LEU A 58 3.59 -4.61 7.54
CA LEU A 58 4.30 -5.87 7.64
C LEU A 58 4.67 -6.41 6.26
N ARG A 59 5.78 -7.15 6.21
CA ARG A 59 6.37 -7.65 4.97
C ARG A 59 6.61 -9.14 5.05
N ASN A 60 6.31 -9.83 3.96
CA ASN A 60 6.61 -11.25 3.81
C ASN A 60 8.10 -11.49 3.49
N ALA A 61 8.49 -12.76 3.30
CA ALA A 61 9.86 -13.14 2.97
C ALA A 61 10.38 -12.59 1.62
N ARG A 62 9.47 -12.20 0.71
CA ARG A 62 9.80 -11.50 -0.55
C ARG A 62 9.72 -9.99 -0.41
N CYS A 63 9.63 -9.50 0.84
CA CYS A 63 9.52 -8.08 1.17
C CYS A 63 8.26 -7.38 0.63
N TYR A 64 7.25 -8.13 0.20
CA TYR A 64 5.98 -7.57 -0.23
C TYR A 64 5.10 -7.29 0.99
N ASN A 65 4.43 -6.15 0.97
CA ASN A 65 3.36 -5.82 1.89
C ASN A 65 2.01 -6.32 1.36
N CYS A 66 0.94 -6.14 2.14
CA CYS A 66 -0.41 -6.54 1.74
C CYS A 66 -0.90 -5.85 0.45
N LEU A 67 -0.54 -4.57 0.25
CA LEU A 67 -0.89 -3.82 -0.98
C LEU A 67 -0.27 -4.45 -2.21
N GLU A 68 1.03 -4.71 -2.19
CA GLU A 68 1.76 -5.25 -3.32
C GLU A 68 1.25 -6.63 -3.69
N ILE A 69 0.91 -7.47 -2.71
CA ILE A 69 0.29 -8.77 -2.97
C ILE A 69 -1.06 -8.58 -3.70
N ALA A 70 -1.93 -7.70 -3.20
CA ALA A 70 -3.22 -7.41 -3.84
C ALA A 70 -3.05 -6.88 -5.27
N VAL A 71 -2.05 -6.02 -5.50
CA VAL A 71 -1.73 -5.45 -6.82
C VAL A 71 -1.20 -6.53 -7.77
N THR A 72 -0.27 -7.37 -7.32
CA THR A 72 0.27 -8.47 -8.14
C THR A 72 -0.81 -9.48 -8.53
N ASN A 73 -1.82 -9.66 -7.67
CA ASN A 73 -2.97 -10.53 -7.92
C ASN A 73 -4.15 -9.80 -8.59
N LYS A 74 -3.95 -8.55 -9.02
CA LYS A 74 -4.92 -7.73 -9.77
C LYS A 74 -6.26 -7.51 -9.05
N GLN A 75 -6.23 -7.40 -7.72
CA GLN A 75 -7.44 -7.24 -6.90
C GLN A 75 -7.79 -5.77 -6.68
N ALA A 76 -8.39 -5.13 -7.68
CA ALA A 76 -8.68 -3.69 -7.65
C ALA A 76 -9.55 -3.25 -6.46
N GLU A 77 -10.55 -4.04 -6.08
CA GLU A 77 -11.47 -3.69 -4.98
C GLU A 77 -10.77 -3.64 -3.61
N ILE A 78 -9.94 -4.64 -3.33
CA ILE A 78 -9.14 -4.70 -2.09
C ILE A 78 -8.13 -3.55 -2.07
N VAL A 79 -7.49 -3.26 -3.20
CA VAL A 79 -6.56 -2.13 -3.30
C VAL A 79 -7.27 -0.82 -2.95
N LYS A 80 -8.44 -0.53 -3.52
CA LYS A 80 -9.22 0.67 -3.20
C LYS A 80 -9.53 0.77 -1.70
N LYS A 81 -9.94 -0.34 -1.09
CA LYS A 81 -10.21 -0.40 0.36
C LYS A 81 -8.97 -0.18 1.22
N LEU A 82 -7.82 -0.70 0.80
CA LEU A 82 -6.55 -0.41 1.47
C LEU A 82 -6.17 1.07 1.38
N PHE A 83 -6.49 1.75 0.26
CA PHE A 83 -6.29 3.19 0.09
C PHE A 83 -7.26 4.06 0.92
N ASP A 84 -8.37 3.50 1.39
CA ASP A 84 -9.29 4.20 2.30
C ASP A 84 -8.78 4.21 3.75
N ASN A 85 -7.85 3.31 4.10
CA ASN A 85 -7.21 3.30 5.41
C ASN A 85 -6.17 4.44 5.52
N SER A 86 -6.09 5.11 6.67
CA SER A 86 -5.11 6.18 6.95
C SER A 86 -3.64 5.76 6.79
N THR A 87 -3.33 4.45 6.82
CA THR A 87 -1.96 3.91 6.71
C THR A 87 -1.47 3.70 5.27
N TRP A 88 -2.29 4.03 4.24
CA TRP A 88 -1.95 3.78 2.83
C TRP A 88 -0.62 4.40 2.40
N ARG A 89 -0.24 5.57 2.95
CA ARG A 89 1.04 6.23 2.65
C ARG A 89 2.24 5.39 3.09
N GLU A 90 2.15 4.75 4.24
CA GLU A 90 3.23 3.89 4.75
C GLU A 90 3.39 2.63 3.90
N MET A 91 2.28 2.11 3.37
CA MET A 91 2.27 0.99 2.45
C MET A 91 2.97 1.35 1.12
N MET A 92 2.79 2.57 0.64
CA MET A 92 3.42 3.07 -0.60
C MET A 92 4.93 3.33 -0.46
N ARG A 93 5.47 3.40 0.76
CA ARG A 93 6.92 3.62 1.02
C ARG A 93 7.78 2.37 0.90
N ASN A 94 7.22 1.22 0.50
CA ASN A 94 8.01 0.03 0.24
C ASN A 94 8.82 0.19 -1.05
N ALA A 95 10.02 -0.39 -1.11
CA ALA A 95 10.79 -0.43 -2.34
C ALA A 95 11.59 -1.73 -2.41
N GLN A 96 11.53 -2.38 -3.56
CA GLN A 96 12.22 -3.64 -3.82
C GLN A 96 13.30 -3.43 -4.87
N PRO A 97 14.54 -3.90 -4.66
CA PRO A 97 15.53 -3.86 -5.72
C PRO A 97 15.05 -4.77 -6.85
N ILE A 98 15.18 -4.32 -8.09
CA ILE A 98 14.95 -5.17 -9.25
C ILE A 98 16.21 -6.02 -9.42
N ASP A 99 16.05 -7.35 -9.54
CA ASP A 99 17.17 -8.27 -9.69
C ASP A 99 18.13 -7.81 -10.80
N ASN A 100 19.42 -7.71 -10.47
CA ASN A 100 20.51 -7.28 -11.36
C ASN A 100 20.37 -5.87 -11.97
N SER A 101 19.50 -4.99 -11.44
CA SER A 101 19.32 -3.63 -11.91
C SER A 101 19.58 -2.59 -10.81
N ALA A 102 20.02 -1.41 -11.20
CA ALA A 102 20.12 -0.25 -10.30
C ALA A 102 18.76 0.37 -9.96
N ALA A 103 17.68 -0.12 -10.60
CA ALA A 103 16.33 0.37 -10.39
C ALA A 103 15.60 -0.38 -9.27
N TYR A 104 14.66 0.31 -8.62
CA TYR A 104 13.77 -0.26 -7.62
C TYR A 104 12.35 -0.38 -8.18
N ASP A 105 11.66 -1.46 -7.82
CA ASP A 105 10.24 -1.67 -8.07
C ASP A 105 9.49 -1.03 -6.89
N THR A 106 8.83 0.09 -7.17
CA THR A 106 7.99 0.81 -6.21
C THR A 106 6.54 0.34 -6.32
N PRO A 107 5.73 0.46 -5.25
CA PRO A 107 4.31 0.16 -5.27
C PRO A 107 3.56 0.89 -6.40
N MET A 108 3.92 2.15 -6.68
CA MET A 108 3.32 2.92 -7.77
C MET A 108 3.65 2.32 -9.14
N ARG A 109 4.91 1.90 -9.35
CA ARG A 109 5.32 1.23 -10.60
C ARG A 109 4.61 -0.10 -10.80
N LYS A 110 4.40 -0.85 -9.71
CA LYS A 110 3.59 -2.08 -9.72
C LYS A 110 2.13 -1.78 -10.05
N LEU A 111 1.54 -0.72 -9.49
CA LEU A 111 0.18 -0.30 -9.82
C LEU A 111 0.05 0.02 -11.31
N ILE A 112 0.96 0.82 -11.87
CA ILE A 112 0.96 1.14 -13.30
C ILE A 112 1.09 -0.12 -14.16
N ARG A 113 1.93 -1.07 -13.75
CA ARG A 113 2.17 -2.32 -14.50
C ARG A 113 1.00 -3.30 -14.46
N TYR A 114 0.34 -3.47 -13.31
CA TYR A 114 -0.66 -4.51 -13.10
C TYR A 114 -2.11 -4.01 -13.08
N LEU A 115 -2.33 -2.77 -12.62
CA LEU A 115 -3.64 -2.14 -12.41
C LEU A 115 -3.60 -0.65 -12.80
N PRO A 116 -3.44 -0.32 -14.09
CA PRO A 116 -3.28 1.06 -14.55
C PRO A 116 -4.49 1.94 -14.18
N ASP A 117 -5.71 1.39 -14.25
CA ASP A 117 -6.94 2.12 -13.90
C ASP A 117 -6.95 2.55 -12.43
N VAL A 118 -6.45 1.68 -11.54
CA VAL A 118 -6.34 1.99 -10.12
C VAL A 118 -5.21 2.99 -9.88
N ALA A 119 -4.12 2.92 -10.64
CA ALA A 119 -3.03 3.88 -10.56
C ALA A 119 -3.51 5.30 -10.88
N VAL A 120 -4.27 5.48 -11.96
CA VAL A 120 -4.90 6.76 -12.32
C VAL A 120 -5.83 7.22 -11.20
N TRP A 121 -6.69 6.33 -10.71
CA TRP A 121 -7.59 6.65 -9.60
C TRP A 121 -6.85 7.13 -8.34
N VAL A 122 -5.72 6.50 -7.97
CA VAL A 122 -4.89 6.91 -6.81
C VAL A 122 -4.33 8.32 -7.02
N ILE A 123 -3.83 8.62 -8.22
CA ILE A 123 -3.29 9.95 -8.54
C ILE A 123 -4.39 11.02 -8.42
N GLU A 124 -5.57 10.74 -8.99
CA GLU A 124 -6.67 11.69 -9.02
C GLU A 124 -7.33 11.89 -7.65
N ASN A 125 -7.51 10.81 -6.87
CA ASN A 125 -8.31 10.87 -5.64
C ASN A 125 -7.48 11.06 -4.36
N LYS A 126 -6.21 10.65 -4.36
CA LYS A 126 -5.38 10.67 -3.14
C LYS A 126 -4.21 11.65 -3.24
N LEU A 127 -3.69 11.91 -4.44
CA LEU A 127 -2.55 12.82 -4.65
C LEU A 127 -2.95 14.20 -5.18
N THR A 128 -4.21 14.40 -5.55
CA THR A 128 -4.71 15.68 -6.04
C THR A 128 -5.68 16.29 -5.02
N SER A 129 -5.40 17.51 -4.57
CA SER A 129 -6.32 18.28 -3.72
C SER A 129 -6.76 19.53 -4.46
N VAL A 130 -8.07 19.64 -4.74
CA VAL A 130 -8.67 20.84 -5.34
C VAL A 130 -9.17 21.73 -4.22
N ILE A 131 -8.64 22.95 -4.16
CA ILE A 131 -9.05 24.00 -3.23
C ILE A 131 -9.83 25.03 -4.04
N GLY A 132 -11.12 25.15 -3.75
CA GLY A 132 -12.03 26.05 -4.45
C GLY A 132 -13.18 25.33 -5.16
N GLY A 133 -14.42 25.77 -4.93
CA GLY A 133 -15.61 25.32 -5.65
C GLY A 133 -16.02 26.28 -6.78
N PRO A 134 -16.92 25.86 -7.69
CA PRO A 134 -17.38 26.71 -8.80
C PRO A 134 -17.99 28.01 -8.26
N GLY A 135 -17.34 29.15 -8.54
CA GLY A 135 -17.74 30.49 -8.08
C GLY A 135 -16.80 31.15 -7.07
N GLN A 136 -15.74 30.47 -6.59
CA GLN A 136 -14.72 31.06 -5.73
C GLN A 136 -13.57 31.68 -6.54
N LYS A 137 -13.08 32.85 -6.10
CA LYS A 137 -12.02 33.64 -6.77
C LYS A 137 -10.65 32.94 -6.84
N ILE A 138 -10.45 31.90 -6.04
CA ILE A 138 -9.20 31.15 -5.95
C ILE A 138 -9.55 29.72 -6.30
N TYR A 139 -9.12 29.27 -7.47
CA TYR A 139 -9.08 27.87 -7.84
C TYR A 139 -7.62 27.42 -7.75
N LYS A 140 -7.35 26.37 -7.00
CA LYS A 140 -5.99 25.86 -6.84
C LYS A 140 -6.01 24.34 -6.79
N THR A 141 -5.34 23.72 -7.76
CA THR A 141 -5.10 22.28 -7.74
C THR A 141 -3.70 22.03 -7.21
N VAL A 142 -3.61 21.27 -6.12
CA VAL A 142 -2.34 20.88 -5.50
C VAL A 142 -2.08 19.42 -5.83
N TYR A 143 -0.91 19.14 -6.42
CA TYR A 143 -0.45 17.79 -6.73
C TYR A 143 0.65 17.37 -5.75
N ASP A 144 0.50 16.20 -5.15
CA ASP A 144 1.50 15.56 -4.29
C ASP A 144 2.38 14.62 -5.13
N TYR A 145 3.65 15.00 -5.31
CA TYR A 145 4.62 14.25 -6.11
C TYR A 145 5.45 13.25 -5.28
N GLU A 146 5.13 13.02 -4.00
CA GLU A 146 5.91 12.14 -3.09
C GLU A 146 6.17 10.74 -3.68
N PHE A 147 5.22 10.21 -4.46
CA PHE A 147 5.26 8.83 -4.97
C PHE A 147 5.51 8.72 -6.49
N TYR A 148 5.93 9.80 -7.17
CA TYR A 148 6.22 9.80 -8.60
C TYR A 148 7.59 9.16 -8.92
N GLU A 149 7.66 8.39 -10.01
CA GLU A 149 8.70 7.39 -10.29
C GLU A 149 10.16 7.91 -10.31
N ASP A 150 10.39 9.17 -10.72
CA ASP A 150 11.74 9.71 -10.94
C ASP A 150 12.39 10.34 -9.70
N MET A 151 11.63 10.60 -8.65
CA MET A 151 12.17 11.21 -7.43
C MET A 151 12.88 10.16 -6.58
N CYS A 152 12.31 8.96 -6.47
CA CYS A 152 12.83 7.91 -5.58
C CYS A 152 14.02 7.14 -6.15
N ALA A 153 14.51 7.38 -7.38
CA ALA A 153 15.59 6.57 -7.98
C ALA A 153 17.00 6.84 -7.39
N VAL A 154 17.15 7.81 -6.49
CA VAL A 154 18.43 8.15 -5.85
C VAL A 154 18.73 7.12 -4.75
N LYS A 155 19.90 6.46 -4.82
CA LYS A 155 20.32 5.43 -3.84
C LYS A 155 20.24 5.88 -2.39
N ASP A 156 20.40 7.18 -2.15
CA ASP A 156 20.39 7.80 -0.81
C ASP A 156 18.98 7.92 -0.20
N TRP A 157 17.92 7.69 -0.97
CA TRP A 157 16.54 7.78 -0.50
C TRP A 157 16.03 6.47 0.09
N TYR A 158 16.78 5.38 -0.08
CA TYR A 158 16.38 4.06 0.41
C TYR A 158 17.16 3.68 1.66
N THR A 159 16.42 3.50 2.76
CA THR A 159 16.98 2.90 3.97
C THR A 159 16.80 1.40 3.92
N LYS A 160 17.89 0.65 4.15
CA LYS A 160 17.87 -0.81 4.20
C LYS A 160 17.11 -1.25 5.45
N ALA A 161 15.95 -1.89 5.27
CA ALA A 161 15.15 -2.42 6.38
C ALA A 161 15.47 -3.88 6.69
N SER A 162 15.90 -4.66 5.70
CA SER A 162 16.36 -6.04 5.90
C SER A 162 17.39 -6.41 4.83
N LYS A 163 17.87 -7.66 4.80
CA LYS A 163 18.86 -8.15 3.83
C LYS A 163 18.53 -7.75 2.38
N ASP A 164 17.23 -7.80 2.02
CA ASP A 164 16.72 -7.58 0.67
C ASP A 164 15.56 -6.56 0.60
N CYS A 165 15.06 -6.04 1.74
CA CYS A 165 13.97 -5.05 1.74
C CYS A 165 14.47 -3.61 1.96
N TYR A 166 13.93 -2.65 1.21
CA TYR A 166 14.23 -1.23 1.38
C TYR A 166 12.97 -0.40 1.71
N ILE A 167 13.17 0.79 2.27
CA ILE A 167 12.12 1.77 2.57
C ILE A 167 12.49 3.08 1.92
N ALA A 168 11.61 3.58 1.06
CA ALA A 168 11.71 4.92 0.51
C ALA A 168 11.45 5.93 1.63
N ARG A 169 12.46 6.77 1.90
CA ARG A 169 12.34 7.96 2.74
C ARG A 169 12.66 9.14 1.85
N CYS A 170 11.66 9.95 1.53
CA CYS A 170 11.92 11.23 0.87
C CYS A 170 12.74 12.09 1.86
N PRO A 171 13.98 12.50 1.53
CA PRO A 171 14.79 13.34 2.41
C PRO A 171 14.28 14.79 2.45
N VAL A 172 13.51 15.17 1.43
CA VAL A 172 12.86 16.47 1.38
C VAL A 172 11.54 16.33 2.12
N LYS A 173 11.35 17.09 3.20
CA LYS A 173 9.99 17.44 3.64
C LYS A 173 9.39 18.12 2.41
N ASN A 174 8.49 17.45 1.68
CA ASN A 174 7.88 17.97 0.46
C ASN A 174 7.04 19.22 0.75
N GLU A 175 7.74 20.34 0.99
CA GLU A 175 7.29 21.70 0.81
C GLU A 175 7.64 22.19 -0.60
N LEU A 176 8.08 21.29 -1.50
CA LEU A 176 8.40 21.57 -2.89
C LEU A 176 7.13 21.90 -3.67
N GLU A 177 6.79 23.18 -3.54
CA GLU A 177 6.12 24.05 -4.51
C GLU A 177 4.74 23.58 -4.97
N LYS A 178 3.76 24.05 -4.18
CA LYS A 178 2.46 24.52 -4.64
C LYS A 178 2.60 25.23 -6.00
N LYS A 179 2.50 24.50 -7.13
CA LYS A 179 2.30 25.15 -8.42
C LYS A 179 0.87 25.65 -8.48
N GLU A 180 0.72 26.94 -8.20
CA GLU A 180 -0.49 27.70 -8.46
C GLU A 180 -0.62 27.87 -9.97
N ILE A 181 -1.66 27.29 -10.55
CA ILE A 181 -2.10 27.65 -11.89
C ILE A 181 -3.30 28.57 -11.66
N TYR A 182 -3.09 29.87 -11.85
CA TYR A 182 -4.06 30.96 -11.70
C TYR A 182 -4.98 31.08 -12.89
#